data_AF-A0A7Y8HXN4-F1
#
_entry.id   AF-A0A7Y8HXN4-F1
#
_cell.length_a   1.000
_cell.length_b   1.000
_cell.length_c   1.000
_cell.angle_alpha   90.00
_cell.angle_beta   90.00
_cell.angle_gamma   90.00
#
_symmetry.space_group_name_H-M   'P 1'
#
loop_
_entity.id
_entity.type
_entity.pdbx_description
1 polymer ?
#
loop_
_entity_poly.entity_id
_entity_poly.type
_entity_poly.pdbx_seq_one_letter_code
_entity_poly.pdbx_strand_id
1 'polypeptide(L)'
;MIERGAIITTGNVLTISITEEEGVPNAETRTLAEAERDLILKALEKAGWHIKGRKGAAAQLGLNPGTLYSRMKKLGISTTRQQSARSPA
;
A
#
# COMPACT_ATOMS: atom_id res chain seq x y z
N MET A 1 -35.91 42.76 -18.86
CA MET A 1 -36.15 42.22 -17.50
C MET A 1 -35.57 40.81 -17.50
N ILE A 2 -34.62 40.49 -16.62
CA ILE A 2 -33.89 39.20 -16.60
C ILE A 2 -34.20 38.52 -15.27
N GLU A 3 -34.70 37.29 -15.35
CA GLU A 3 -34.99 36.43 -14.20
C GLU A 3 -33.78 35.51 -14.00
N ARG A 4 -33.13 35.56 -12.83
CA ARG A 4 -31.97 34.73 -12.51
C ARG A 4 -32.44 33.55 -11.66
N GLY A 5 -32.38 32.34 -12.22
CA GLY A 5 -32.53 31.10 -11.46
C GLY A 5 -31.41 30.97 -10.44
N ALA A 6 -31.77 30.80 -9.17
CA ALA A 6 -30.84 30.64 -8.06
C ALA A 6 -30.32 29.20 -8.02
N ILE A 7 -29.00 29.02 -8.08
CA ILE A 7 -28.35 27.75 -7.73
C ILE A 7 -28.27 27.70 -6.20
N ILE A 8 -29.18 26.95 -5.58
CA ILE A 8 -29.04 26.52 -4.19
C ILE A 8 -28.47 25.10 -4.22
N THR A 9 -27.14 25.00 -4.15
CA THR A 9 -26.48 23.79 -3.67
C THR A 9 -25.40 24.23 -2.69
N THR A 10 -25.77 24.18 -1.42
CA THR A 10 -24.84 24.21 -0.30
C THR A 10 -24.14 22.85 -0.24
N GLY A 11 -22.80 22.84 -0.21
CA GLY A 11 -22.10 21.69 0.35
C GLY A 11 -20.86 21.25 -0.40
N ASN A 12 -19.75 21.80 0.07
CA ASN A 12 -18.45 21.16 0.19
C ASN A 12 -17.67 20.90 -1.11
N VAL A 13 -16.74 21.82 -1.34
CA VAL A 13 -15.58 21.72 -2.22
C VAL A 13 -14.92 20.35 -2.02
N LEU A 14 -15.12 19.43 -2.97
CA LEU A 14 -14.28 18.24 -3.05
C LEU A 14 -13.04 18.64 -3.85
N THR A 15 -12.05 19.20 -3.15
CA THR A 15 -10.69 19.36 -3.68
C THR A 15 -10.12 17.96 -3.86
N ILE A 16 -10.32 17.39 -5.05
CA ILE A 16 -9.61 16.19 -5.46
C ILE A 16 -8.22 16.66 -5.86
N SER A 17 -7.29 16.67 -4.92
CA SER A 17 -5.87 16.68 -5.25
C SER A 17 -5.54 15.33 -5.83
N ILE A 18 -5.76 15.17 -7.13
CA ILE A 18 -5.14 14.14 -7.93
C ILE A 18 -3.63 14.38 -7.93
N THR A 19 -2.93 13.94 -6.89
CA THR A 19 -1.53 13.54 -7.08
C THR A 19 -1.57 12.19 -7.77
N GLU A 20 -1.95 12.21 -9.04
CA GLU A 20 -1.84 11.08 -9.96
C GLU A 20 -0.41 11.04 -10.52
N GLU A 21 0.55 10.92 -9.61
CA GLU A 21 1.86 10.41 -9.96
C GLU A 21 1.94 8.98 -9.42
N GLU A 22 1.18 8.05 -10.02
CA GLU A 22 1.62 6.68 -10.31
C GLU A 22 0.72 6.23 -11.46
N GLY A 23 1.34 6.06 -12.64
CA GLY A 23 0.64 5.80 -13.91
C GLY A 23 -0.40 4.70 -13.77
N VAL A 24 -1.44 4.80 -14.60
CA VAL A 24 -2.40 3.72 -14.93
C VAL A 24 -1.75 2.39 -14.59
N PRO A 25 -2.25 1.60 -13.60
CA PRO A 25 -1.72 0.27 -13.43
C PRO A 25 -2.08 -0.41 -14.74
N ASN A 26 -1.09 -0.44 -15.65
CA ASN A 26 -1.10 -1.31 -16.80
C ASN A 26 -1.48 -2.63 -16.16
N ALA A 27 -2.70 -3.10 -16.44
CA ALA A 27 -3.19 -4.35 -15.91
C ALA A 27 -2.45 -5.47 -16.66
N GLU A 28 -1.13 -5.39 -16.64
CA GLU A 28 -0.25 -6.48 -16.96
C GLU A 28 -0.67 -7.59 -16.03
N THR A 29 -0.88 -8.74 -16.63
CA THR A 29 -1.22 -9.96 -15.93
C THR A 29 -0.06 -10.29 -15.00
N ARG A 30 -0.12 -9.77 -13.76
CA ARG A 30 0.90 -10.04 -12.76
C ARG A 30 0.81 -11.50 -12.38
N THR A 31 1.98 -12.11 -12.17
CA THR A 31 2.00 -13.46 -11.65
C THR A 31 1.48 -13.47 -10.21
N LEU A 32 0.93 -14.60 -9.76
CA LEU A 32 0.53 -14.77 -8.36
C LEU A 32 1.68 -14.48 -7.40
N ALA A 33 2.91 -14.83 -7.79
CA ALA A 33 4.11 -14.58 -7.02
C ALA A 33 4.39 -13.07 -6.85
N GLU A 34 4.17 -12.27 -7.88
CA GLU A 34 4.35 -10.81 -7.80
C GLU A 34 3.28 -10.14 -6.95
N ALA A 35 2.03 -10.54 -7.10
CA ALA A 35 0.94 -10.05 -6.25
C ALA A 35 1.19 -10.41 -4.77
N GLU A 36 1.62 -11.65 -4.50
CA GLU A 36 1.98 -12.08 -3.14
C GLU A 36 3.17 -11.28 -2.58
N ARG A 37 4.20 -11.03 -3.40
CA ARG A 37 5.37 -10.25 -3.01
C ARG A 37 4.99 -8.82 -2.61
N ASP A 38 4.17 -8.15 -3.43
CA ASP A 38 3.69 -6.80 -3.15
C ASP A 38 2.88 -6.73 -1.85
N LEU A 39 1.98 -7.70 -1.63
CA LEU A 39 1.20 -7.79 -0.39
C LEU A 39 2.09 -7.97 0.85
N ILE A 40 3.10 -8.84 0.76
CA ILE A 40 4.05 -9.05 1.86
C ILE A 40 4.84 -7.77 2.15
N LEU A 41 5.34 -7.07 1.12
CA LEU A 41 6.07 -5.82 1.30
C LEU A 41 5.22 -4.74 1.97
N LYS A 42 3.97 -4.56 1.52
CA LYS A 42 3.02 -3.61 2.14
C LYS A 42 2.74 -3.94 3.60
N ALA A 43 2.57 -5.22 3.94
CA ALA A 43 2.37 -5.64 5.32
C ALA A 43 3.61 -5.41 6.19
N LEU A 44 4.81 -5.63 5.64
CA LEU A 44 6.07 -5.34 6.32
C LEU A 44 6.22 -3.85 6.59
N GLU A 45 5.95 -2.99 5.60
CA GLU A 45 6.02 -1.54 5.76
C GLU A 45 5.05 -1.04 6.84
N LYS A 46 3.78 -1.47 6.78
CA LYS A 46 2.76 -1.14 7.79
C LYS A 46 3.11 -1.64 9.20
N ALA A 47 3.84 -2.75 9.30
CA ALA A 47 4.33 -3.29 10.56
C ALA A 47 5.68 -2.70 11.01
N GLY A 48 6.24 -1.73 10.28
CA GLY A 48 7.57 -1.19 10.56
C GLY A 48 8.66 -2.26 10.50
N TRP A 49 8.55 -3.19 9.56
CA TRP A 49 9.42 -4.35 9.36
C TRP A 49 9.42 -5.38 10.50
N HIS A 50 8.46 -5.31 11.43
CA HIS A 50 8.28 -6.33 12.46
C HIS A 50 7.49 -7.51 11.91
N ILE A 51 8.08 -8.70 11.91
CA ILE A 51 7.43 -9.92 11.39
C ILE A 51 6.48 -10.54 12.43
N LYS A 52 6.88 -10.54 13.70
CA LYS A 52 6.20 -11.21 14.81
C LYS A 52 5.33 -10.26 15.64
N GLY A 53 4.44 -10.84 16.46
CA GLY A 53 3.62 -10.12 17.43
C GLY A 53 2.27 -9.66 16.86
N ARG A 54 1.39 -9.15 17.74
CA ARG A 54 0.00 -8.76 17.40
C ARG A 54 -0.07 -7.68 16.32
N LYS A 55 0.95 -6.83 16.21
CA LYS A 55 1.06 -5.77 15.19
C LYS A 55 2.02 -6.12 14.05
N GLY A 56 2.62 -7.31 14.07
CA GLY A 56 3.60 -7.73 13.07
C GLY A 56 2.95 -8.09 11.72
N ALA A 57 3.76 -8.10 10.67
CA ALA A 57 3.32 -8.38 9.31
C ALA A 57 2.63 -9.75 9.19
N ALA A 58 3.10 -10.76 9.93
CA ALA A 58 2.48 -12.08 9.93
C ALA A 58 1.05 -12.02 10.47
N ALA A 59 0.82 -11.29 11.56
CA ALA A 59 -0.52 -11.12 12.13
C ALA A 59 -1.43 -10.31 11.20
N GLN A 60 -0.91 -9.26 10.54
CA GLN A 60 -1.68 -8.48 9.56
C GLN A 60 -2.11 -9.32 8.34
N LEU A 61 -1.27 -10.27 7.93
CA LEU A 61 -1.56 -11.19 6.83
C LEU A 61 -2.34 -12.45 7.27
N GLY A 62 -2.62 -12.61 8.57
CA GLY A 62 -3.28 -13.82 9.10
C GLY A 62 -2.42 -15.09 8.98
N LEU A 63 -1.09 -14.95 8.92
CA LEU A 63 -0.14 -16.04 8.77
C LEU A 63 0.62 -16.30 10.07
N ASN A 64 1.05 -17.55 10.28
CA ASN A 64 2.08 -17.82 11.27
C ASN A 64 3.42 -17.18 10.82
N PRO A 65 4.23 -16.60 11.73
CA PRO A 65 5.52 -16.03 11.38
C PRO A 65 6.44 -16.96 10.58
N GLY A 66 6.48 -18.25 10.91
CA GLY A 66 7.30 -19.24 10.18
C GLY A 66 6.89 -19.38 8.71
N THR A 67 5.59 -19.35 8.43
CA THR A 67 5.05 -19.35 7.06
C THR A 67 5.47 -18.09 6.30
N LEU A 68 5.37 -16.93 6.95
CA LEU A 68 5.79 -15.67 6.34
C LEU A 68 7.29 -15.68 6.02
N TYR A 69 8.16 -16.17 6.92
CA TYR A 69 9.59 -16.32 6.63
C TYR A 69 9.86 -17.21 5.42
N SER A 70 9.19 -18.36 5.32
CA SER A 70 9.35 -19.28 4.19
C SER A 70 8.89 -18.66 2.87
N ARG A 71 7.77 -17.91 2.87
CA ARG A 71 7.27 -17.18 1.69
C ARG A 71 8.21 -16.06 1.29
N MET A 72 8.69 -15.27 2.26
CA MET A 72 9.69 -14.23 2.02
C MET A 72 10.96 -14.80 1.39
N LYS A 73 11.47 -15.92 1.89
CA LYS A 73 12.62 -16.62 1.30
C LYS A 73 12.34 -17.07 -0.14
N LYS A 74 11.17 -17.67 -0.39
CA LYS A 74 10.77 -18.14 -1.73
C LYS A 74 10.65 -17.00 -2.74
N LEU A 75 10.20 -15.82 -2.28
CA LEU A 75 9.98 -14.63 -3.10
C LEU A 75 11.18 -13.67 -3.11
N GLY A 76 12.32 -14.06 -2.52
CA GLY A 76 13.53 -13.23 -2.48
C GLY A 76 13.40 -11.96 -1.64
N ILE A 77 12.45 -11.91 -0.70
CA ILE A 77 12.26 -10.76 0.19
C ILE A 77 13.21 -10.88 1.37
N SER A 78 14.20 -9.99 1.42
CA SER A 78 15.18 -9.95 2.50
C SER A 78 14.69 -9.08 3.67
N THR A 79 14.83 -9.58 4.90
CA THR A 79 14.54 -8.83 6.13
C THR A 79 15.67 -7.89 6.53
N THR A 80 16.82 -7.98 5.83
CA THR A 80 17.99 -7.18 6.17
C THR A 80 17.69 -5.71 5.94
N ARG A 81 17.87 -4.99 7.03
CA ARG A 81 17.74 -3.56 7.20
C ARG A 81 18.70 -2.83 6.24
N GLN A 82 18.39 -2.75 4.95
CA GLN A 82 18.91 -1.64 4.12
C GLN A 82 18.08 -0.38 4.46
N GLN A 83 18.14 0.02 5.73
CA GLN A 83 17.70 1.33 6.20
C GLN A 83 18.83 2.32 5.93
N SER A 84 18.84 2.93 4.75
CA SER A 84 19.61 4.17 4.51
C SER A 84 19.13 4.99 3.31
N ALA A 85 18.02 4.64 2.64
CA ALA A 85 17.57 5.38 1.46
C ALA A 85 16.05 5.55 1.42
N ARG A 86 15.49 6.27 2.40
CA ARG A 86 14.24 7.02 2.25
C ARG A 86 14.07 8.00 3.42
N SER A 87 14.98 8.99 3.48
CA SER A 87 14.54 10.35 3.80
C SER A 87 13.99 10.94 2.50
N PRO A 88 12.74 11.40 2.45
CA PRO A 88 12.42 12.60 1.71
C PRO A 88 12.54 13.81 2.66
N ALA A 89 13.04 14.89 2.07
CA ALA A 89 13.19 16.22 2.66
C ALA A 89 11.86 16.84 3.13
#